data_AF-F3ZRT5-F1
#
_entry.id   AF-F3ZRT5-F1
#
_cell.length_a   1.000
_cell.length_b   1.000
_cell.length_c   1.000
_cell.angle_alpha   90.00
_cell.angle_beta   90.00
_cell.angle_gamma   90.00
#
_symmetry.space_group_name_H-M   'P 1'
#
loop_
_entity.id
_entity.type
_entity.pdbx_description
1 polymer ?
#
loop_
_entity_poly.entity_id
_entity_poly.type
_entity_poly.pdbx_seq_one_letter_code
_entity_poly.pdbx_strand_id
1 'polypeptide(L)'
;MEDTNQKEYPIHVRTDFFDVTLQGIDLEVQCTEQHLVSIYKFFYHAGFRLLEIEGRLEVYRKVDGVIYAESVDSMTKYLFDKLKELELLDEALIIDVWDYFEDSDCIRKDLLMEHCLHPKQDGIKDRHDYLLKFDSIYRANFIHETMLRFFRKNHFAQVGDMAGLYDSESPLFFKELKDGQYLVFLHYNRHGACVSMTGYDCWLSKKEPDEAKNNSFDSSAHTEVKLDFDPLQDMALLDRYL
;
A
#
# COMPACT_ATOMS: atom_id res chain seq x y z
N MET A 1 -53.54 -1.58 -44.62
CA MET A 1 -52.79 -1.84 -43.38
C MET A 1 -51.96 -3.08 -43.68
N GLU A 2 -50.73 -2.86 -44.15
CA GLU A 2 -49.76 -3.95 -44.30
C GLU A 2 -48.84 -3.85 -43.10
N ASP A 3 -48.92 -4.86 -42.22
CA ASP A 3 -47.96 -5.11 -41.16
C ASP A 3 -46.61 -5.41 -41.82
N THR A 4 -45.72 -4.42 -41.85
CA THR A 4 -44.29 -4.67 -42.03
C THR A 4 -43.77 -5.35 -40.79
N ASN A 5 -43.84 -6.67 -40.80
CA ASN A 5 -43.14 -7.55 -39.88
C ASN A 5 -41.64 -7.42 -40.16
N GLN A 6 -41.01 -6.37 -39.62
CA GLN A 6 -39.56 -6.27 -39.59
C GLN A 6 -39.05 -7.42 -38.74
N LYS A 7 -38.45 -8.42 -39.38
CA LYS A 7 -37.62 -9.39 -38.67
C LYS A 7 -36.47 -8.61 -38.06
N GLU A 8 -36.56 -8.32 -36.77
CA GLU A 8 -35.43 -7.84 -35.99
C GLU A 8 -34.41 -8.97 -35.95
N TYR A 9 -33.35 -8.83 -36.73
CA TYR A 9 -32.21 -9.73 -36.67
C TYR A 9 -31.41 -9.38 -35.42
N PRO A 10 -30.94 -10.39 -34.66
CA PRO A 10 -30.18 -10.12 -33.46
C PRO A 10 -28.91 -9.32 -33.78
N ILE A 11 -28.66 -8.28 -32.99
CA ILE A 11 -27.40 -7.54 -33.04
C ILE A 11 -26.40 -8.31 -32.20
N HIS A 12 -25.29 -8.71 -32.82
CA HIS A 12 -24.18 -9.36 -32.14
C HIS A 12 -22.99 -8.40 -32.08
N VAL A 13 -22.58 -8.05 -30.87
CA VAL A 13 -21.34 -7.30 -30.62
C VAL A 13 -20.35 -8.27 -29.98
N ARG A 14 -19.22 -8.51 -30.65
CA ARG A 14 -18.13 -9.33 -30.12
C ARG A 14 -16.98 -8.45 -29.73
N THR A 15 -16.51 -8.60 -28.49
CA THR A 15 -15.32 -7.90 -27.99
C THR A 15 -14.29 -8.92 -27.52
N ASP A 16 -13.06 -8.48 -27.26
CA ASP A 16 -12.05 -9.34 -26.63
C ASP A 16 -12.40 -9.72 -25.17
N PHE A 17 -13.42 -9.08 -24.58
CA PHE A 17 -13.77 -9.17 -23.16
C PHE A 17 -15.10 -9.88 -22.88
N PHE A 18 -16.03 -9.90 -23.83
CA PHE A 18 -17.34 -10.56 -23.73
C PHE A 18 -18.07 -10.46 -25.08
N ASP A 19 -19.06 -11.33 -25.25
CA ASP A 19 -20.01 -11.26 -26.35
C ASP A 19 -21.35 -10.72 -25.84
N VAL A 20 -22.00 -9.88 -26.66
CA VAL A 20 -23.34 -9.34 -26.41
C VAL A 20 -24.24 -9.74 -27.57
N THR A 21 -25.40 -10.31 -27.25
CA THR A 21 -26.46 -10.62 -28.21
C THR A 21 -27.74 -9.91 -27.80
N LEU A 22 -28.28 -9.07 -28.67
CA LEU A 22 -29.58 -8.43 -28.47
C LEU A 22 -30.63 -9.15 -29.32
N GLN A 23 -31.67 -9.72 -28.69
CA GLN A 23 -32.82 -10.34 -29.36
C GLN A 23 -34.10 -9.59 -28.98
N GLY A 24 -34.51 -8.63 -29.80
CA GLY A 24 -35.62 -7.73 -29.48
C GLY A 24 -35.27 -6.83 -28.29
N ILE A 25 -35.93 -7.04 -27.15
CA ILE A 25 -35.66 -6.33 -25.88
C ILE A 25 -34.73 -7.09 -24.93
N ASP A 26 -34.46 -8.37 -25.21
CA ASP A 26 -33.67 -9.21 -24.32
C ASP A 26 -32.19 -9.10 -24.67
N LEU A 27 -31.37 -8.71 -23.69
CA LEU A 27 -29.92 -8.67 -23.78
C LEU A 27 -29.32 -9.92 -23.14
N GLU A 28 -28.52 -10.66 -23.90
CA GLU A 28 -27.72 -11.76 -23.39
C GLU A 28 -26.23 -11.38 -23.44
N VAL A 29 -25.57 -11.46 -22.28
CA VAL A 29 -24.14 -11.22 -22.14
C VAL A 29 -23.45 -12.54 -21.81
N GLN A 30 -22.39 -12.87 -22.54
CA GLN A 30 -21.61 -14.09 -22.33
C GLN A 30 -20.13 -13.78 -22.10
N CYS A 31 -19.63 -14.14 -20.92
CA CYS A 31 -18.21 -14.14 -20.61
C CYS A 31 -17.67 -15.58 -20.52
N THR A 32 -16.73 -15.92 -21.40
CA THR A 32 -16.09 -17.25 -21.43
C THR A 32 -14.78 -17.23 -20.63
N GLU A 33 -14.20 -18.38 -20.33
CA GLU A 33 -12.86 -18.46 -19.72
C GLU A 33 -11.80 -17.73 -20.56
N GLN A 34 -11.91 -17.81 -21.88
CA GLN A 34 -10.98 -17.13 -22.80
C GLN A 34 -11.13 -15.60 -22.75
N HIS A 35 -12.37 -15.11 -22.57
CA HIS A 35 -12.66 -13.71 -22.29
C HIS A 35 -12.06 -13.28 -20.95
N LEU A 36 -12.21 -14.07 -19.89
CA LEU A 36 -11.59 -13.81 -18.58
C LEU A 36 -10.06 -13.72 -18.66
N VAL A 37 -9.41 -14.60 -19.43
CA VAL A 37 -7.96 -14.51 -19.67
C VAL A 37 -7.59 -13.18 -20.34
N SER A 38 -8.37 -12.72 -21.33
CA SER A 38 -8.15 -11.43 -21.98
C SER A 38 -8.34 -10.26 -21.00
N ILE A 39 -9.39 -10.31 -20.17
CA ILE A 39 -9.65 -9.33 -19.10
C ILE A 39 -8.47 -9.29 -18.11
N TYR A 40 -8.00 -10.43 -17.62
CA TYR A 40 -6.87 -10.47 -16.67
C TYR A 40 -5.56 -10.02 -17.31
N LYS A 41 -5.30 -10.32 -18.58
CA LYS A 41 -4.15 -9.75 -19.30
C LYS A 41 -4.27 -8.23 -19.41
N PHE A 42 -5.44 -7.72 -19.72
CA PHE A 42 -5.70 -6.28 -19.75
C PHE A 42 -5.40 -5.63 -18.39
N PHE A 43 -5.90 -6.21 -17.29
CA PHE A 43 -5.58 -5.75 -15.94
C PHE A 43 -4.08 -5.82 -15.62
N TYR A 44 -3.40 -6.88 -16.04
CA TYR A 44 -1.96 -7.01 -15.90
C TYR A 44 -1.22 -5.85 -16.62
N HIS A 45 -1.63 -5.51 -17.83
CA HIS A 45 -1.05 -4.37 -18.56
C HIS A 45 -1.39 -3.03 -17.93
N ALA A 46 -2.56 -2.90 -17.29
CA ALA A 46 -2.96 -1.72 -16.53
C ALA A 46 -2.27 -1.60 -15.15
N GLY A 47 -1.43 -2.58 -14.78
CA GLY A 47 -0.63 -2.57 -13.55
C GLY A 47 -1.25 -3.32 -12.38
N PHE A 48 -2.43 -3.94 -12.52
CA PHE A 48 -3.05 -4.75 -11.47
C PHE A 48 -2.30 -6.07 -11.27
N ARG A 49 -2.12 -6.46 -10.02
CA ARG A 49 -1.40 -7.66 -9.60
C ARG A 49 -2.06 -8.24 -8.36
N LEU A 50 -1.73 -9.48 -8.06
CA LEU A 50 -2.08 -10.14 -6.80
C LEU A 50 -0.87 -10.29 -5.90
N LEU A 51 -1.10 -10.22 -4.60
CA LEU A 51 -0.10 -10.44 -3.57
C LEU A 51 -0.65 -11.33 -2.47
N GLU A 52 0.11 -12.32 -2.03
CA GLU A 52 -0.27 -13.12 -0.86
C GLU A 52 0.30 -12.51 0.44
N ILE A 53 -0.60 -12.20 1.37
CA ILE A 53 -0.29 -11.70 2.71
C ILE A 53 -0.99 -12.59 3.72
N GLU A 54 -0.21 -13.34 4.50
CA GLU A 54 -0.74 -14.20 5.58
C GLU A 54 -1.83 -15.18 5.09
N GLY A 55 -1.66 -15.74 3.89
CA GLY A 55 -2.62 -16.66 3.27
C GLY A 55 -3.83 -15.98 2.63
N ARG A 56 -3.88 -14.64 2.59
CA ARG A 56 -4.91 -13.88 1.89
C ARG A 56 -4.36 -13.27 0.61
N LEU A 57 -5.14 -13.34 -0.46
CA LEU A 57 -4.83 -12.68 -1.72
C LEU A 57 -5.34 -11.24 -1.70
N GLU A 58 -4.42 -10.30 -1.77
CA GLU A 58 -4.68 -8.88 -1.88
C GLU A 58 -4.50 -8.43 -3.34
N VAL A 59 -5.41 -7.58 -3.80
CA VAL A 59 -5.29 -6.92 -5.11
C VAL A 59 -4.55 -5.62 -4.90
N TYR A 60 -3.59 -5.33 -5.75
CA TYR A 60 -2.95 -4.03 -5.79
C TYR A 60 -2.73 -3.61 -7.23
N ARG A 61 -2.52 -2.32 -7.44
CA ARG A 61 -2.13 -1.76 -8.72
C ARG A 61 -0.82 -1.01 -8.60
N LYS A 62 0.08 -1.23 -9.54
CA LYS A 62 1.39 -0.56 -9.62
C LYS A 62 1.43 0.35 -10.83
N VAL A 63 1.53 1.65 -10.59
CA VAL A 63 1.60 2.70 -11.62
C VAL A 63 2.86 3.51 -11.38
N ASP A 64 3.74 3.60 -12.38
CA ASP A 64 5.02 4.31 -12.31
C ASP A 64 5.86 3.95 -11.07
N GLY A 65 5.82 2.67 -10.67
CA GLY A 65 6.52 2.15 -9.49
C GLY A 65 5.81 2.38 -8.16
N VAL A 66 4.70 3.12 -8.12
CA VAL A 66 3.91 3.37 -6.92
C VAL A 66 2.80 2.32 -6.78
N ILE A 67 2.68 1.75 -5.57
CA ILE A 67 1.67 0.73 -5.25
C ILE A 67 0.42 1.38 -4.65
N TYR A 68 -0.75 0.95 -5.13
CA TYR A 68 -2.07 1.32 -4.63
C TYR A 68 -2.81 0.05 -4.19
N ALA A 69 -3.42 0.09 -3.01
CA ALA A 69 -4.30 -0.98 -2.57
C ALA A 69 -5.61 -0.89 -3.36
N GLU A 70 -6.06 -2.01 -3.90
CA GLU A 70 -7.20 -2.09 -4.81
C GLU A 70 -8.12 -3.25 -4.41
N SER A 71 -9.29 -3.33 -5.04
CA SER A 71 -10.24 -4.41 -4.85
C SER A 71 -10.63 -5.03 -6.19
N VAL A 72 -11.36 -6.14 -6.13
CA VAL A 72 -12.00 -6.72 -7.31
C VAL A 72 -13.00 -5.72 -7.89
N ASP A 73 -13.81 -5.07 -7.04
CA ASP A 73 -14.76 -4.04 -7.46
C ASP A 73 -14.08 -2.88 -8.19
N SER A 74 -12.89 -2.46 -7.74
CA SER A 74 -12.15 -1.39 -8.42
C SER A 74 -11.58 -1.83 -9.76
N MET A 75 -11.22 -3.11 -9.91
CA MET A 75 -10.87 -3.70 -11.21
C MET A 75 -12.07 -3.71 -12.16
N THR A 76 -13.23 -4.17 -11.69
CA THR A 76 -14.48 -4.17 -12.46
C THR A 76 -14.81 -2.76 -12.91
N LYS A 77 -14.81 -1.79 -11.99
CA LYS A 77 -15.03 -0.39 -12.31
C LYS A 77 -14.04 0.14 -13.35
N TYR A 78 -12.76 -0.17 -13.19
CA TYR A 78 -11.73 0.25 -14.12
C TYR A 78 -11.95 -0.32 -15.53
N LEU A 79 -12.38 -1.57 -15.66
CA LEU A 79 -12.72 -2.16 -16.96
C LEU A 79 -13.81 -1.35 -17.65
N PHE A 80 -14.92 -1.09 -16.97
CA PHE A 80 -16.06 -0.38 -17.57
C PHE A 80 -15.80 1.09 -17.84
N ASP A 81 -15.05 1.78 -16.97
CA ASP A 81 -14.59 3.15 -17.26
C ASP A 81 -13.78 3.16 -18.57
N LYS A 82 -12.95 2.14 -18.80
CA LYS A 82 -12.16 2.00 -20.04
C LYS A 82 -13.00 1.60 -21.25
N LEU A 83 -14.02 0.77 -21.09
CA LEU A 83 -14.96 0.43 -22.18
C LEU A 83 -15.76 1.65 -22.63
N LYS A 84 -16.20 2.50 -21.69
CA LYS A 84 -16.85 3.79 -21.95
C LYS A 84 -15.92 4.73 -22.72
N GLU A 85 -14.69 4.91 -22.23
CA GLU A 85 -13.69 5.78 -22.87
C GLU A 85 -13.35 5.35 -24.32
N LEU A 86 -13.39 4.05 -24.60
CA LEU A 86 -13.08 3.48 -25.92
C LEU A 86 -14.30 3.45 -26.85
N GLU A 87 -15.47 3.91 -26.39
CA GLU A 87 -16.74 3.91 -27.14
C GLU A 87 -17.08 2.51 -27.71
N LEU A 88 -16.72 1.45 -26.99
CA LEU A 88 -16.89 0.06 -27.44
C LEU A 88 -18.33 -0.46 -27.29
N LEU A 89 -19.16 0.25 -26.52
CA LEU A 89 -20.56 -0.05 -26.28
C LEU A 89 -21.36 1.25 -26.19
N ASP A 90 -22.63 1.20 -26.59
CA ASP A 90 -23.60 2.27 -26.33
C ASP A 90 -23.83 2.43 -24.81
N GLU A 91 -24.05 3.66 -24.33
CA GLU A 91 -24.24 3.97 -22.91
C GLU A 91 -25.37 3.14 -22.28
N ALA A 92 -26.44 2.88 -23.04
CA ALA A 92 -27.56 2.06 -22.58
C ALA A 92 -27.14 0.60 -22.33
N LEU A 93 -26.33 0.03 -23.24
CA LEU A 93 -25.87 -1.36 -23.16
C LEU A 93 -24.80 -1.55 -22.07
N ILE A 94 -24.05 -0.50 -21.74
CA ILE A 94 -23.01 -0.56 -20.71
C ILE A 94 -23.61 -0.84 -19.34
N ILE A 95 -24.80 -0.34 -19.04
CA ILE A 95 -25.46 -0.58 -17.75
C ILE A 95 -25.84 -2.06 -17.63
N ASP A 96 -26.47 -2.63 -18.66
CA ASP A 96 -26.88 -4.03 -18.61
C ASP A 96 -25.68 -4.99 -18.56
N VAL A 97 -24.60 -4.67 -19.28
CA VAL A 97 -23.35 -5.45 -19.21
C VAL A 97 -22.69 -5.31 -17.84
N TRP A 98 -22.73 -4.11 -17.24
CA TRP A 98 -22.25 -3.89 -15.87
C TRP A 98 -23.01 -4.76 -14.88
N ASP A 99 -24.34 -4.72 -14.93
CA ASP A 99 -25.21 -5.49 -14.03
C ASP A 99 -24.95 -6.99 -14.17
N TYR A 100 -24.75 -7.50 -15.40
CA TYR A 100 -24.33 -8.90 -15.60
C TYR A 100 -23.00 -9.22 -14.89
N PHE A 101 -21.99 -8.34 -14.98
CA PHE A 101 -20.68 -8.58 -14.35
C PHE A 101 -20.76 -8.55 -12.82
N GLU A 102 -21.58 -7.68 -12.25
CA GLU A 102 -21.84 -7.64 -10.80
C GLU A 102 -22.63 -8.87 -10.34
N ASP A 103 -23.72 -9.23 -11.01
CA ASP A 103 -24.61 -10.33 -10.61
C ASP A 103 -23.96 -11.71 -10.78
N SER A 104 -23.10 -11.87 -11.78
CA SER A 104 -22.45 -13.16 -12.09
C SER A 104 -21.14 -13.41 -11.35
N ASP A 105 -20.65 -12.42 -10.57
CA ASP A 105 -19.32 -12.45 -9.93
C ASP A 105 -18.23 -12.88 -10.94
N CYS A 106 -18.25 -12.21 -12.09
CA CYS A 106 -17.49 -12.61 -13.27
C CYS A 106 -15.98 -12.49 -13.04
N ILE A 107 -15.57 -11.35 -12.46
CA ILE A 107 -14.18 -11.07 -12.06
C ILE A 107 -14.09 -11.40 -10.58
N ARG A 108 -13.31 -12.42 -10.22
CA ARG A 108 -13.19 -12.88 -8.82
C ARG A 108 -11.83 -13.48 -8.53
N LYS A 109 -11.48 -13.58 -7.25
CA LYS A 109 -10.21 -14.16 -6.77
C LYS A 109 -10.24 -15.70 -6.90
N ASP A 110 -10.05 -16.20 -8.11
CA ASP A 110 -9.95 -17.62 -8.40
C ASP A 110 -8.56 -18.00 -8.96
N LEU A 111 -8.36 -19.30 -9.22
CA LEU A 111 -7.11 -19.84 -9.74
C LEU A 111 -6.72 -19.22 -11.10
N LEU A 112 -7.69 -18.77 -11.90
CA LEU A 112 -7.43 -18.15 -13.18
C LEU A 112 -6.87 -16.74 -13.00
N MET A 113 -7.48 -15.95 -12.11
CA MET A 113 -6.97 -14.64 -11.73
C MET A 113 -5.56 -14.75 -11.14
N GLU A 114 -5.36 -15.68 -10.20
CA GLU A 114 -4.04 -15.98 -9.62
C GLU A 114 -3.02 -16.29 -10.71
N HIS A 115 -3.33 -17.20 -11.62
CA HIS A 115 -2.43 -17.59 -12.69
C HIS A 115 -2.03 -16.39 -13.58
N CYS A 116 -2.96 -15.47 -13.83
CA CYS A 116 -2.76 -14.35 -14.73
C CYS A 116 -2.10 -13.12 -14.07
N LEU A 117 -2.41 -12.86 -12.80
CA LEU A 117 -2.02 -11.63 -12.10
C LEU A 117 -0.92 -11.79 -11.05
N HIS A 118 -0.57 -13.03 -10.66
CA HIS A 118 0.49 -13.25 -9.70
C HIS A 118 1.86 -12.81 -10.27
N PRO A 119 2.65 -12.00 -9.53
CA PRO A 119 3.97 -11.56 -9.97
C PRO A 119 4.90 -12.77 -10.09
N LYS A 120 5.52 -12.95 -11.27
CA LYS A 120 6.43 -14.07 -11.55
C LYS A 120 7.83 -13.89 -10.96
N GLN A 121 8.27 -12.65 -10.68
CA GLN A 121 9.66 -12.35 -10.24
C GLN A 121 9.77 -11.22 -9.20
N ASP A 122 8.96 -10.16 -9.26
CA ASP A 122 9.05 -8.99 -8.36
C ASP A 122 8.28 -9.11 -7.02
N GLY A 123 7.65 -10.27 -6.77
CA GLY A 123 6.67 -10.44 -5.70
C GLY A 123 7.18 -10.11 -4.29
N ILE A 124 8.47 -10.32 -3.99
CA ILE A 124 9.04 -10.02 -2.67
C ILE A 124 9.15 -8.51 -2.44
N LYS A 125 9.64 -7.76 -3.44
CA LYS A 125 9.79 -6.31 -3.34
C LYS A 125 8.42 -5.65 -3.26
N ASP A 126 7.51 -6.04 -4.14
CA ASP A 126 6.17 -5.47 -4.16
C ASP A 126 5.41 -5.78 -2.86
N ARG A 127 5.62 -6.97 -2.28
CA ARG A 127 5.12 -7.31 -0.94
C ARG A 127 5.64 -6.36 0.13
N HIS A 128 6.94 -6.13 0.14
CA HIS A 128 7.58 -5.25 1.10
C HIS A 128 7.05 -3.82 0.97
N ASP A 129 7.02 -3.28 -0.25
CA ASP A 129 6.55 -1.93 -0.56
C ASP A 129 5.06 -1.77 -0.21
N TYR A 130 4.24 -2.79 -0.48
CA TYR A 130 2.82 -2.82 -0.09
C TYR A 130 2.66 -2.77 1.45
N LEU A 131 3.36 -3.65 2.17
CA LEU A 131 3.26 -3.72 3.63
C LEU A 131 3.75 -2.43 4.30
N LEU A 132 4.85 -1.83 3.82
CA LEU A 132 5.29 -0.53 4.32
C LEU A 132 4.21 0.56 4.17
N LYS A 133 3.47 0.54 3.06
CA LYS A 133 2.46 1.56 2.78
C LYS A 133 1.17 1.33 3.57
N PHE A 134 0.66 0.10 3.59
CA PHE A 134 -0.70 -0.20 4.05
C PHE A 134 -0.77 -0.94 5.40
N ASP A 135 0.32 -1.59 5.84
CA ASP A 135 0.37 -2.27 7.14
C ASP A 135 1.14 -1.41 8.15
N SER A 136 0.40 -0.75 9.03
CA SER A 136 0.96 0.12 10.06
C SER A 136 1.88 -0.60 11.04
N ILE A 137 1.60 -1.87 11.35
CA ILE A 137 2.40 -2.67 12.29
C ILE A 137 3.71 -3.06 11.62
N TYR A 138 3.63 -3.57 10.39
CA TYR A 138 4.82 -3.91 9.61
C TYR A 138 5.73 -2.70 9.41
N ARG A 139 5.14 -1.55 9.00
CA ARG A 139 5.89 -0.29 8.82
C ARG A 139 6.61 0.10 10.08
N ALA A 140 5.93 0.12 11.22
CA ALA A 140 6.52 0.61 12.46
C ALA A 140 7.63 -0.33 12.97
N ASN A 141 7.45 -1.64 12.84
CA ASN A 141 8.50 -2.63 13.12
C ASN A 141 9.72 -2.46 12.19
N PHE A 142 9.49 -2.24 10.89
CA PHE A 142 10.56 -2.03 9.93
C PHE A 142 11.38 -0.76 10.23
N ILE A 143 10.70 0.34 10.57
CA ILE A 143 11.35 1.60 10.99
C ILE A 143 12.19 1.35 12.25
N HIS A 144 11.63 0.69 13.27
CA HIS A 144 12.32 0.39 14.51
C HIS A 144 13.61 -0.40 14.27
N GLU A 145 13.55 -1.50 13.52
CA GLU A 145 14.72 -2.32 13.18
C GLU A 145 15.76 -1.54 12.38
N THR A 146 15.32 -0.65 11.49
CA THR A 146 16.21 0.19 10.68
C THR A 146 16.96 1.20 11.56
N MET A 147 16.27 1.84 12.51
CA MET A 147 16.88 2.74 13.50
C MET A 147 17.88 2.00 14.41
N LEU A 148 17.53 0.82 14.91
CA LEU A 148 18.45 0.01 15.72
C LEU A 148 19.72 -0.40 14.96
N ARG A 149 19.62 -0.66 13.66
CA ARG A 149 20.81 -0.90 12.81
C ARG A 149 21.63 0.37 12.64
N PHE A 150 20.99 1.51 12.44
CA PHE A 150 21.67 2.81 12.33
C PHE A 150 22.44 3.17 13.61
N PHE A 151 21.82 3.03 14.79
CA PHE A 151 22.47 3.29 16.08
C PHE A 151 23.71 2.42 16.27
N ARG A 152 23.60 1.12 15.96
CA ARG A 152 24.73 0.17 16.02
C ARG A 152 25.84 0.54 15.04
N LYS A 153 25.51 0.81 13.78
CA LYS A 153 26.47 1.19 12.73
C LYS A 153 27.25 2.45 13.10
N ASN A 154 26.58 3.40 13.76
CA ASN A 154 27.14 4.70 14.08
C ASN A 154 27.67 4.82 15.52
N HIS A 155 27.73 3.73 16.27
CA HIS A 155 28.27 3.69 17.64
C HIS A 155 27.55 4.64 18.61
N PHE A 156 26.22 4.69 18.55
CA PHE A 156 25.42 5.36 19.57
C PHE A 156 25.54 4.61 20.91
N ALA A 157 25.66 5.36 22.00
CA ALA A 157 25.49 4.84 23.34
C ALA A 157 24.00 4.67 23.65
N GLN A 158 23.68 3.83 24.63
CA GLN A 158 22.31 3.57 25.07
C GLN A 158 22.23 3.65 26.59
N VAL A 159 21.20 4.34 27.09
CA VAL A 159 20.86 4.44 28.52
C VAL A 159 19.35 4.30 28.71
N GLY A 160 18.90 3.96 29.91
CA GLY A 160 17.46 4.00 30.25
C GLY A 160 16.97 5.41 30.57
N ASP A 161 15.78 5.79 30.06
CA ASP A 161 15.09 7.02 30.50
C ASP A 161 14.45 6.81 31.88
N MET A 162 15.19 7.12 32.93
CA MET A 162 14.72 7.00 34.32
C MET A 162 13.72 8.11 34.73
N ALA A 163 13.64 9.21 33.98
CA ALA A 163 12.69 10.29 34.26
C ALA A 163 11.27 9.98 33.76
N GLY A 164 11.15 9.03 32.82
CA GLY A 164 9.86 8.53 32.32
C GLY A 164 9.06 9.59 31.61
N LEU A 165 9.68 10.32 30.67
CA LEU A 165 9.01 11.37 29.90
C LEU A 165 7.78 10.85 29.15
N TYR A 166 7.87 9.61 28.66
CA TYR A 166 6.76 8.88 28.06
C TYR A 166 6.56 7.51 28.72
N ASP A 167 7.64 6.79 29.00
CA ASP A 167 7.63 5.48 29.66
C ASP A 167 8.98 5.24 30.34
N SER A 168 8.97 4.99 31.65
CA SER A 168 10.19 4.79 32.44
C SER A 168 10.99 3.59 31.94
N GLU A 169 12.30 3.72 31.86
CA GLU A 169 13.23 2.73 31.27
C GLU A 169 13.15 2.60 29.74
N SER A 170 12.51 3.54 29.04
CA SER A 170 12.58 3.57 27.57
C SER A 170 14.02 3.74 27.11
N PRO A 171 14.47 3.01 26.07
CA PRO A 171 15.83 3.12 25.60
C PRO A 171 16.06 4.48 24.95
N LEU A 172 17.04 5.19 25.48
CA LEU A 172 17.52 6.47 24.98
C LEU A 172 18.87 6.25 24.31
N PHE A 173 18.94 6.55 23.02
CA PHE A 173 20.16 6.43 22.23
C PHE A 173 20.78 7.80 22.03
N PHE A 174 22.09 7.92 22.20
CA PHE A 174 22.76 9.21 21.99
C PHE A 174 24.17 9.08 21.45
N LYS A 175 24.63 10.16 20.81
CA LYS A 175 26.00 10.27 20.31
C LYS A 175 26.49 11.70 20.42
N GLU A 176 27.73 11.87 20.89
CA GLU A 176 28.41 13.15 20.91
C GLU A 176 28.78 13.60 19.48
N LEU A 177 28.51 14.87 19.20
CA LEU A 177 28.86 15.57 17.98
C LEU A 177 30.12 16.42 18.22
N LYS A 178 30.76 16.90 17.13
CA LYS A 178 32.06 17.60 17.19
C LYS A 178 32.09 18.85 18.08
N ASP A 179 30.95 19.47 18.34
CA ASP A 179 30.85 20.71 19.12
C ASP A 179 30.43 20.49 20.59
N GLY A 180 30.55 19.25 21.10
CA GLY A 180 30.12 18.89 22.46
C GLY A 180 28.60 18.89 22.66
N GLN A 181 27.85 18.90 21.54
CA GLN A 181 26.42 18.65 21.52
C GLN A 181 26.17 17.16 21.38
N TYR A 182 25.00 16.69 21.80
CA TYR A 182 24.58 15.30 21.71
C TYR A 182 23.35 15.23 20.84
N LEU A 183 23.38 14.33 19.86
CA LEU A 183 22.19 13.92 19.13
C LEU A 183 21.53 12.80 19.92
N VAL A 184 20.28 13.01 20.31
CA VAL A 184 19.55 12.12 21.23
C VAL A 184 18.27 11.63 20.57
N PHE A 185 18.00 10.34 20.72
CA PHE A 185 16.79 9.67 20.28
C PHE A 185 16.11 8.98 21.46
N LEU A 186 14.80 9.14 21.57
CA LEU A 186 13.98 8.44 22.56
C LEU A 186 12.91 7.62 21.86
N HIS A 187 12.91 6.32 22.14
CA HIS A 187 11.88 5.42 21.66
C HIS A 187 10.59 5.64 22.46
N TYR A 188 9.47 5.88 21.77
CA TYR A 188 8.15 5.94 22.42
C TYR A 188 7.30 4.70 22.08
N ASN A 189 6.42 4.32 23.02
CA ASN A 189 5.50 3.16 22.94
C ASN A 189 6.17 1.77 22.97
N ARG A 190 6.99 1.49 23.99
CA ARG A 190 7.66 0.19 24.22
C ARG A 190 6.68 -0.99 24.48
N HIS A 191 5.52 -0.72 25.09
CA HIS A 191 4.66 -1.75 25.69
C HIS A 191 3.34 -2.05 24.97
N GLY A 192 3.23 -1.75 23.67
CA GLY A 192 2.24 -2.42 22.82
C GLY A 192 0.77 -2.00 22.97
N ALA A 193 0.46 -0.89 23.65
CA ALA A 193 -0.92 -0.36 23.66
C ALA A 193 -1.41 0.04 22.26
N CYS A 194 -0.49 0.46 21.38
CA CYS A 194 -0.76 0.71 19.97
C CYS A 194 0.54 0.53 19.16
N VAL A 195 0.82 -0.68 18.67
CA VAL A 195 2.04 -0.98 17.87
C VAL A 195 2.14 -0.12 16.61
N SER A 196 1.00 0.39 16.11
CA SER A 196 0.95 1.33 14.98
C SER A 196 1.58 2.71 15.28
N MET A 197 1.93 3.00 16.54
CA MET A 197 2.53 4.26 16.99
C MET A 197 3.92 4.07 17.62
N THR A 198 4.69 3.03 17.27
CA THR A 198 6.10 2.94 17.69
C THR A 198 6.96 3.87 16.82
N GLY A 199 7.88 4.61 17.43
CA GLY A 199 8.73 5.58 16.73
C GLY A 199 9.77 6.23 17.63
N TYR A 200 10.51 7.20 17.09
CA TYR A 200 11.58 7.90 17.82
C TYR A 200 11.40 9.41 17.76
N ASP A 201 11.42 10.06 18.91
CA ASP A 201 11.63 11.50 19.00
C ASP A 201 13.14 11.78 18.92
N CYS A 202 13.53 12.88 18.28
CA CYS A 202 14.92 13.27 18.10
C CYS A 202 15.17 14.75 18.43
N TRP A 203 16.29 15.03 19.08
CA TRP A 203 16.67 16.40 19.41
C TRP A 203 18.18 16.53 19.63
N LEU A 204 18.63 17.78 19.64
CA LEU A 204 19.97 18.15 20.08
C LEU A 204 19.97 18.54 21.57
N SER A 205 20.94 18.02 22.30
CA SER A 205 21.19 18.32 23.70
C SER A 205 22.58 18.91 23.87
N LYS A 206 22.75 19.81 24.85
CA LYS A 206 24.08 20.28 25.30
C LYS A 206 24.62 19.47 26.48
N LYS A 207 23.83 18.51 26.98
CA LYS A 207 24.17 17.65 28.11
C LYS A 207 24.15 16.20 27.65
N GLU A 208 25.15 15.45 28.10
CA GLU A 208 25.18 14.01 27.96
C GLU A 208 24.02 13.38 28.76
N PRO A 209 23.23 12.48 28.15
CA PRO A 209 22.27 11.65 28.88
C PRO A 209 22.98 10.73 29.88
N ASP A 210 22.59 10.76 31.15
CA ASP A 210 23.26 10.01 32.23
C ASP A 210 22.22 9.26 33.09
N GLU A 211 22.37 7.94 33.21
CA GLU A 211 21.49 7.07 34.03
C GLU A 211 21.48 7.49 35.51
N ALA A 212 22.60 8.03 36.03
CA ALA A 212 22.74 8.33 37.44
C ALA A 212 22.10 9.68 37.85
N LYS A 213 21.79 10.55 36.90
CA LYS A 213 21.31 11.92 37.15
C LYS A 213 19.82 12.12 36.96
N ASN A 214 19.05 11.03 36.87
CA ASN A 214 17.59 11.07 36.89
C ASN A 214 17.05 12.01 35.81
N ASN A 215 17.66 11.97 34.61
CA ASN A 215 17.53 12.86 33.45
C ASN A 215 16.21 13.65 33.37
N SER A 216 15.99 14.63 34.24
CA SER A 216 14.85 15.52 34.14
C SER A 216 15.17 16.41 32.95
N PHE A 217 14.73 15.96 31.79
CA PHE A 217 14.86 16.64 30.53
C PHE A 217 14.31 18.05 30.70
N ASP A 218 15.23 19.02 30.76
CA ASP A 218 14.87 20.42 30.80
C ASP A 218 14.48 20.81 29.38
N SER A 219 13.20 20.61 29.05
CA SER A 219 12.60 20.87 27.73
C SER A 219 12.92 22.28 27.18
N SER A 220 13.30 23.22 28.06
CA SER A 220 13.70 24.58 27.70
C SER A 220 15.08 24.72 27.06
N ALA A 221 15.93 23.68 27.10
CA ALA A 221 17.33 23.72 26.63
C ALA A 221 17.57 22.97 25.31
N HIS A 222 16.53 22.45 24.66
CA HIS A 222 16.64 21.55 23.51
C HIS A 222 16.19 22.19 22.20
N THR A 223 16.83 21.79 21.11
CA THR A 223 16.35 22.07 19.75
C THR A 223 15.84 20.77 19.16
N GLU A 224 14.53 20.69 18.98
CA GLU A 224 13.86 19.54 18.36
C GLU A 224 14.40 19.36 16.93
N VAL A 225 14.74 18.12 16.58
CA VAL A 225 15.07 17.72 15.21
C VAL A 225 13.86 16.95 14.72
N LYS A 226 13.02 17.61 13.91
CA LYS A 226 11.86 16.96 13.32
C LYS A 226 12.33 15.90 12.34
N LEU A 227 12.08 14.65 12.70
CA LEU A 227 12.18 13.52 11.79
C LEU A 227 10.87 13.43 11.01
N ASP A 228 10.98 13.12 9.73
CA ASP A 228 9.83 12.91 8.85
C ASP A 228 9.27 11.48 9.00
N PHE A 229 9.92 10.64 9.82
CA PHE A 229 9.63 9.21 10.02
C PHE A 229 9.71 8.41 8.71
N ASP A 230 10.46 8.93 7.74
CA ASP A 230 10.93 8.22 6.57
C ASP A 230 12.39 7.85 6.84
N PRO A 231 12.71 6.57 7.11
CA PRO A 231 14.07 6.17 7.48
C PRO A 231 15.13 6.62 6.48
N LEU A 232 14.84 6.66 5.17
CA LEU A 232 15.84 7.06 4.18
C LEU A 232 16.11 8.57 4.22
N GLN A 233 15.06 9.38 4.36
CA GLN A 233 15.20 10.83 4.47
C GLN A 233 15.79 11.23 5.82
N ASP A 234 15.32 10.60 6.90
CA ASP A 234 15.83 10.79 8.25
C ASP A 234 17.31 10.41 8.31
N MET A 235 17.73 9.27 7.75
CA MET A 235 19.15 8.91 7.71
C MET A 235 19.98 9.95 6.94
N ALA A 236 19.49 10.46 5.80
CA ALA A 236 20.20 11.48 5.03
C ALA A 236 20.29 12.83 5.78
N LEU A 237 19.28 13.17 6.59
CA LEU A 237 19.32 14.32 7.49
C LEU A 237 20.36 14.11 8.59
N LEU A 238 20.38 12.93 9.20
CA LEU A 238 21.26 12.57 10.31
C LEU A 238 22.72 12.42 9.89
N ASP A 239 23.00 11.96 8.67
CA ASP A 239 24.36 11.90 8.10
C ASP A 239 25.06 13.28 8.06
N ARG A 240 24.31 14.38 8.09
CA ARG A 240 24.89 15.74 8.17
C ARG A 240 25.50 16.06 9.53
N TYR A 241 25.10 15.32 10.56
CA TYR A 241 25.54 15.54 11.95
C TYR A 241 26.65 14.55 12.36
N LEU A 242 26.80 13.42 11.67
CA LEU A 242 27.75 12.35 11.99
C LEU A 242 29.13 12.55 11.34
#